data_AF-A0AAV6PL39-F1
#
_entry.id   AF-A0AAV6PL39-F1
#
_cell.length_a   1.000
_cell.length_b   1.000
_cell.length_c   1.000
_cell.angle_alpha   90.00
_cell.angle_beta   90.00
_cell.angle_gamma   90.00
#
_symmetry.space_group_name_H-M   'P 1'
#
loop_
_entity.id
_entity.type
_entity.pdbx_description
1 polymer ?
#
loop_
_entity_poly.entity_id
_entity_poly.type
_entity_poly.pdbx_seq_one_letter_code
_entity_poly.pdbx_strand_id
1 'polypeptide(L)'
;MSLRTPPSHVSSDSSLSSATRFLAVSCTVGEQALLPCWWKSVLKDVDPSPPHIQWRTITAEMVFEQWGVRQWQANEYKDRVQVPEELLDSGDCSLVIRDVQMDDTGKYESFMMVDRDRSRKTRVFIQGVKLSVTNHKSHETRRVGGDLVLDLRTRLSERVVFQSRENSSAWTDVWMRNDKDGQRLEKHPIKEQLTIKNLKSSDAGTYQVLDEHGRAISSVRLSVEGQCCCCCVSCGPRVSDAALVFFRIQ
;
A
#
# COMPACT_ATOMS: atom_id res chain seq x y z
N MET A 1 70.25 -31.86 -7.98
CA MET A 1 68.87 -32.22 -7.58
C MET A 1 67.99 -31.00 -7.73
N SER A 2 67.38 -30.83 -8.90
CA SER A 2 66.53 -29.66 -9.20
C SER A 2 65.06 -30.08 -9.13
N LEU A 3 64.33 -29.44 -8.22
CA LEU A 3 62.89 -29.62 -7.99
C LEU A 3 62.10 -29.07 -9.18
N ARG A 4 61.19 -29.89 -9.72
CA ARG A 4 60.18 -29.48 -10.71
C ARG A 4 58.99 -28.86 -9.99
N THR A 5 58.66 -27.61 -10.30
CA THR A 5 57.33 -27.02 -10.03
C THR A 5 56.46 -27.16 -11.30
N PRO A 6 55.21 -27.65 -11.20
CA PRO A 6 54.29 -27.67 -12.32
C PRO A 6 53.60 -26.31 -12.54
N PRO A 7 53.13 -26.01 -13.76
CA PRO A 7 52.53 -24.72 -14.08
C PRO A 7 51.14 -24.56 -13.46
N SER A 8 50.85 -23.33 -13.05
CA SER A 8 49.54 -22.86 -12.58
C SER A 8 48.48 -23.04 -13.67
N HIS A 9 47.54 -23.96 -13.45
CA HIS A 9 46.28 -24.00 -14.18
C HIS A 9 45.49 -22.73 -13.84
N VAL A 10 45.35 -21.84 -14.83
CA VAL A 10 44.33 -20.80 -14.81
C VAL A 10 42.99 -21.51 -15.06
N SER A 11 42.28 -21.79 -13.96
CA SER A 11 40.88 -22.18 -14.04
C SER A 11 40.06 -20.93 -14.35
N SER A 12 39.63 -20.82 -15.60
CA SER A 12 38.62 -19.88 -16.06
C SER A 12 37.28 -20.29 -15.45
N ASP A 13 37.08 -19.95 -14.18
CA ASP A 13 35.79 -20.16 -13.51
C ASP A 13 34.86 -19.02 -13.96
N SER A 14 34.22 -19.23 -15.11
CA SER A 14 33.16 -18.36 -15.61
C SER A 14 31.94 -18.49 -14.69
N SER A 15 32.01 -17.82 -13.55
CA SER A 15 30.89 -17.52 -12.67
C SER A 15 29.94 -16.57 -13.39
N LEU A 16 29.12 -17.13 -14.29
CA LEU A 16 27.90 -16.45 -14.75
C LEU A 16 26.87 -16.53 -13.62
N SER A 17 27.07 -15.68 -12.60
CA SER A 17 25.99 -15.26 -11.72
C SER A 17 25.00 -14.49 -12.60
N SER A 18 24.05 -15.21 -13.19
CA SER A 18 22.89 -14.62 -13.84
C SER A 18 22.09 -13.93 -12.73
N ALA A 19 22.33 -12.63 -12.53
CA ALA A 19 21.58 -11.84 -11.57
C ALA A 19 20.08 -12.01 -11.85
N THR A 20 19.36 -12.70 -10.96
CA THR A 20 17.92 -12.94 -11.08
C THR A 20 17.22 -11.60 -11.25
N ARG A 21 16.59 -11.38 -12.41
CA ARG A 21 15.83 -10.17 -12.69
C ARG A 21 14.45 -10.27 -12.03
N PHE A 22 14.11 -9.26 -11.25
CA PHE A 22 12.80 -9.14 -10.61
C PHE A 22 11.93 -8.17 -11.42
N LEU A 23 10.73 -8.60 -11.79
CA LEU A 23 9.71 -7.68 -12.33
C LEU A 23 9.22 -6.76 -11.20
N ALA A 24 9.10 -5.47 -11.48
CA ALA A 24 8.62 -4.50 -10.50
C ALA A 24 7.10 -4.38 -10.58
N VAL A 25 6.43 -4.59 -9.44
CA VAL A 25 5.00 -4.35 -9.26
C VAL A 25 4.85 -3.35 -8.11
N SER A 26 3.92 -2.40 -8.26
CA SER A 26 3.56 -1.45 -7.21
C SER A 26 2.07 -1.49 -6.95
N CYS A 27 1.68 -1.38 -5.69
CA CYS A 27 0.28 -1.40 -5.26
C CYS A 27 0.08 -0.46 -4.07
N THR A 28 -1.15 -0.03 -3.81
CA THR A 28 -1.49 0.73 -2.61
C THR A 28 -2.10 -0.20 -1.55
N VAL A 29 -2.00 0.13 -0.27
CA VAL A 29 -2.61 -0.67 0.81
C VAL A 29 -4.11 -0.86 0.59
N GLY A 30 -4.62 -2.05 0.89
CA GLY A 30 -6.02 -2.42 0.75
C GLY A 30 -6.46 -2.74 -0.68
N GLU A 31 -5.60 -2.50 -1.68
CA GLU A 31 -5.87 -2.85 -3.08
C GLU A 31 -5.51 -4.32 -3.38
N GLN A 32 -5.66 -4.72 -4.64
CA GLN A 32 -5.27 -6.03 -5.13
C GLN A 32 -3.98 -5.92 -5.98
N ALA A 33 -2.97 -6.72 -5.66
CA ALA A 33 -1.78 -6.88 -6.48
C ALA A 33 -1.86 -8.18 -7.30
N LEU A 34 -1.34 -8.14 -8.53
CA LEU A 34 -1.09 -9.31 -9.37
C LEU A 34 0.41 -9.45 -9.55
N LEU A 35 1.00 -10.54 -9.03
CA LEU A 35 2.40 -10.86 -9.25
C LEU A 35 2.49 -11.78 -10.47
N PRO A 36 2.98 -11.29 -11.62
CA PRO A 36 2.93 -12.02 -12.87
C PRO A 36 3.83 -13.27 -12.83
N CYS A 37 3.32 -14.40 -13.34
CA CYS A 37 4.07 -15.64 -13.51
C CYS A 37 3.49 -16.42 -14.70
N TRP A 38 4.37 -16.89 -15.59
CA TRP A 38 3.96 -17.68 -16.75
C TRP A 38 4.88 -18.89 -16.95
N TRP A 39 4.48 -20.06 -16.46
CA TRP A 39 5.36 -21.23 -16.35
C TRP A 39 5.68 -21.87 -17.71
N LYS A 40 4.74 -21.84 -18.67
CA LYS A 40 4.96 -22.38 -20.02
C LYS A 40 6.03 -21.64 -20.81
N SER A 41 6.44 -20.44 -20.38
CA SER A 41 7.55 -19.72 -21.01
C SER A 41 8.90 -20.38 -20.70
N VAL A 42 9.00 -21.06 -19.55
CA VAL A 42 10.21 -21.73 -19.05
C VAL A 42 10.17 -23.22 -19.33
N LEU A 43 9.01 -23.86 -19.13
CA LEU A 43 8.80 -25.30 -19.27
C LEU A 43 7.95 -25.60 -20.52
N LYS A 44 8.56 -25.50 -21.70
CA LYS A 44 7.84 -25.64 -22.99
C LYS A 44 7.44 -27.09 -23.32
N ASP A 45 8.28 -28.05 -22.94
CA ASP A 45 8.13 -29.47 -23.30
C ASP A 45 7.73 -30.35 -22.11
N VAL A 46 7.37 -29.74 -20.99
CA VAL A 46 6.94 -30.43 -19.77
C VAL A 46 5.50 -30.07 -19.49
N ASP A 47 4.66 -31.08 -19.30
CA ASP A 47 3.27 -30.91 -18.89
C ASP A 47 3.10 -31.46 -17.46
N PRO A 48 3.35 -30.64 -16.42
CA PRO A 48 3.14 -31.06 -15.05
C PRO A 48 1.63 -31.13 -14.80
N SER A 49 1.07 -32.35 -14.83
CA SER A 49 -0.36 -32.57 -14.60
C SER A 49 -0.60 -33.40 -13.31
N PRO A 50 -1.26 -32.85 -12.27
CA PRO A 50 -1.71 -31.46 -12.18
C PRO A 50 -0.56 -30.49 -11.85
N PRO A 51 -0.63 -29.22 -12.29
CA PRO A 51 0.41 -28.23 -11.98
C PRO A 51 0.64 -28.08 -10.48
N HIS A 52 1.91 -28.07 -10.08
CA HIS A 52 2.31 -27.91 -8.69
C HIS A 52 3.17 -26.65 -8.55
N ILE A 53 2.52 -25.53 -8.22
CA ILE A 53 3.12 -24.20 -8.11
C ILE A 53 3.42 -23.85 -6.66
N GLN A 54 4.58 -23.20 -6.43
CA GLN A 54 4.95 -22.60 -5.16
C GLN A 54 5.33 -21.14 -5.37
N TRP A 55 4.83 -20.27 -4.50
CA TRP A 55 5.31 -18.91 -4.31
C TRP A 55 6.01 -18.78 -2.97
N ARG A 56 7.17 -18.15 -2.98
CA ARG A 56 8.03 -17.99 -1.80
C ARG A 56 8.57 -16.58 -1.73
N THR A 57 8.94 -16.14 -0.53
CA THR A 57 9.84 -15.00 -0.37
C THR A 57 11.25 -15.39 -0.78
N ILE A 58 12.13 -14.40 -1.01
CA ILE A 58 13.55 -14.67 -1.30
C ILE A 58 14.30 -15.30 -0.10
N THR A 59 13.75 -15.17 1.13
CA THR A 59 14.21 -15.88 2.34
C THR A 59 13.72 -17.33 2.40
N ALA A 60 13.10 -17.82 1.31
CA ALA A 60 12.57 -19.17 1.11
C ALA A 60 11.37 -19.55 1.98
N GLU A 61 10.73 -18.58 2.65
CA GLU A 61 9.47 -18.78 3.35
C GLU A 61 8.36 -19.01 2.33
N MET A 62 7.54 -20.04 2.56
CA MET A 62 6.45 -20.37 1.65
C MET A 62 5.32 -19.38 1.87
N VAL A 63 4.85 -18.73 0.80
CA VAL A 63 3.72 -17.79 0.81
C VAL A 63 2.45 -18.52 0.39
N PHE A 64 2.53 -19.27 -0.69
CA PHE A 64 1.42 -20.00 -1.29
C PHE A 64 1.92 -21.26 -1.98
N GLU A 65 1.16 -22.35 -1.86
CA GLU A 65 1.41 -23.59 -2.58
C GLU A 65 0.09 -24.15 -3.10
N GLN A 66 0.07 -24.56 -4.37
CA GLN A 66 -1.09 -25.19 -4.99
C GLN A 66 -0.69 -26.40 -5.81
N TRP A 67 -1.43 -27.49 -5.63
CA TRP A 67 -1.31 -28.73 -6.38
C TRP A 67 -2.71 -29.25 -6.73
N GLY A 68 -3.14 -28.99 -7.97
CA GLY A 68 -4.55 -29.12 -8.36
C GLY A 68 -5.46 -28.28 -7.45
N VAL A 69 -6.50 -28.90 -6.90
CA VAL A 69 -7.45 -28.26 -5.96
C VAL A 69 -6.88 -28.05 -4.55
N ARG A 70 -5.74 -28.67 -4.22
CA ARG A 70 -5.15 -28.56 -2.88
C ARG A 70 -4.35 -27.28 -2.78
N GLN A 71 -4.65 -26.47 -1.78
CA GLN A 71 -3.97 -25.20 -1.55
C GLN A 71 -3.49 -25.10 -0.09
N TRP A 72 -2.33 -24.46 0.08
CA TRP A 72 -1.81 -24.04 1.36
C TRP A 72 -1.42 -22.56 1.26
N GLN A 73 -1.67 -21.82 2.34
CA GLN A 73 -1.35 -20.41 2.45
C GLN A 73 -0.63 -20.18 3.78
N ALA A 74 0.37 -19.31 3.77
CA ALA A 74 0.96 -18.83 5.01
C ALA A 74 -0.08 -18.05 5.83
N ASN A 75 0.06 -18.07 7.15
CA ASN A 75 -0.98 -17.59 8.08
C ASN A 75 -1.26 -16.10 7.88
N GLU A 76 -0.22 -15.30 7.63
CA GLU A 76 -0.28 -13.88 7.35
C GLU A 76 -0.90 -13.54 5.98
N TYR A 77 -0.98 -14.52 5.06
CA TYR A 77 -1.60 -14.39 3.74
C TYR A 77 -2.98 -15.05 3.63
N LYS A 78 -3.45 -15.68 4.71
CA LYS A 78 -4.66 -16.49 4.72
C LYS A 78 -5.87 -15.73 4.17
N ASP A 79 -6.56 -16.36 3.24
CA ASP A 79 -7.74 -15.85 2.53
C ASP A 79 -7.48 -14.60 1.65
N ARG A 80 -6.22 -14.15 1.55
CA ARG A 80 -5.79 -13.02 0.72
C ARG A 80 -5.12 -13.45 -0.58
N VAL A 81 -4.55 -14.65 -0.64
CA VAL A 81 -3.77 -15.11 -1.79
C VAL A 81 -4.46 -16.22 -2.58
N GLN A 82 -4.28 -16.19 -3.90
CA GLN A 82 -4.73 -17.25 -4.80
C GLN A 82 -3.93 -17.27 -6.09
N VAL A 83 -3.82 -18.45 -6.70
CA VAL A 83 -3.54 -18.61 -8.13
C VAL A 83 -4.82 -19.20 -8.75
N PRO A 84 -5.45 -18.53 -9.73
CA PRO A 84 -6.68 -19.05 -10.35
C PRO A 84 -6.43 -20.40 -11.04
N GLU A 85 -7.16 -21.43 -10.64
CA GLU A 85 -6.96 -22.81 -11.13
C GLU A 85 -7.22 -22.90 -12.64
N GLU A 86 -8.25 -22.21 -13.11
CA GLU A 86 -8.66 -22.15 -14.51
C GLU A 86 -7.59 -21.55 -15.44
N LEU A 87 -6.64 -20.79 -14.90
CA LEU A 87 -5.57 -20.18 -15.67
C LEU A 87 -4.30 -21.03 -15.70
N LEU A 88 -4.15 -22.00 -14.77
CA LEU A 88 -2.97 -22.86 -14.69
C LEU A 88 -2.77 -23.68 -15.97
N ASP A 89 -3.86 -24.20 -16.54
CA ASP A 89 -3.85 -24.95 -17.81
C ASP A 89 -3.34 -24.11 -18.99
N SER A 90 -3.61 -22.81 -18.96
CA SER A 90 -3.15 -21.87 -19.99
C SER A 90 -1.67 -21.50 -19.84
N GLY A 91 -1.07 -21.76 -18.68
CA GLY A 91 0.33 -21.41 -18.38
C GLY A 91 0.48 -20.28 -17.36
N ASP A 92 -0.60 -19.60 -16.98
CA ASP A 92 -0.58 -18.48 -16.04
C ASP A 92 -0.60 -18.99 -14.61
N CYS A 93 0.45 -18.67 -13.87
CA CYS A 93 0.65 -19.01 -12.46
C CYS A 93 0.73 -17.78 -11.57
N SER A 94 0.18 -16.65 -12.03
CA SER A 94 0.27 -15.36 -11.35
C SER A 94 -0.40 -15.42 -9.97
N LEU A 95 0.29 -14.90 -8.96
CA LEU A 95 -0.25 -14.80 -7.60
C LEU A 95 -1.09 -13.54 -7.48
N VAL A 96 -2.36 -13.69 -7.16
CA VAL A 96 -3.21 -12.58 -6.74
C VAL A 96 -3.06 -12.42 -5.24
N ILE A 97 -2.76 -11.20 -4.78
CA ILE A 97 -2.78 -10.81 -3.36
C ILE A 97 -3.87 -9.75 -3.20
N ARG A 98 -4.93 -10.05 -2.44
CA ARG A 98 -6.03 -9.14 -2.10
C ARG A 98 -5.75 -8.46 -0.76
N ASP A 99 -6.34 -7.27 -0.57
CA ASP A 99 -6.18 -6.49 0.66
C ASP A 99 -4.69 -6.40 1.03
N VAL A 100 -3.89 -5.86 0.10
CA VAL A 100 -2.43 -5.78 0.21
C VAL A 100 -2.05 -4.94 1.43
N GLN A 101 -1.12 -5.43 2.23
CA GLN A 101 -0.63 -4.81 3.45
C GLN A 101 0.77 -4.24 3.27
N MET A 102 1.18 -3.34 4.17
CA MET A 102 2.54 -2.79 4.15
C MET A 102 3.62 -3.88 4.26
N ASP A 103 3.35 -4.93 5.04
CA ASP A 103 4.23 -6.09 5.23
C ASP A 103 4.36 -6.98 3.98
N ASP A 104 3.47 -6.85 2.99
CA ASP A 104 3.59 -7.57 1.72
C ASP A 104 4.67 -6.93 0.81
N THR A 105 5.31 -5.83 1.22
CA THR A 105 6.45 -5.27 0.48
C THR A 105 7.62 -6.24 0.51
N GLY A 106 8.08 -6.70 -0.66
CA GLY A 106 9.13 -7.70 -0.69
C GLY A 106 9.50 -8.21 -2.06
N LYS A 107 10.37 -9.21 -2.07
CA LYS A 107 10.75 -9.98 -3.25
C LYS A 107 10.19 -11.39 -3.13
N TYR A 108 9.48 -11.78 -4.18
CA TYR A 108 8.80 -13.05 -4.31
C TYR A 108 9.40 -13.84 -5.48
N GLU A 109 9.43 -15.15 -5.34
CA GLU A 109 9.87 -16.08 -6.36
C GLU A 109 8.83 -17.17 -6.54
N SER A 110 8.56 -17.50 -7.81
CA SER A 110 7.64 -18.55 -8.20
C SER A 110 8.42 -19.76 -8.72
N PHE A 111 7.91 -20.95 -8.41
CA PHE A 111 8.53 -22.21 -8.79
C PHE A 111 7.52 -23.26 -9.19
N MET A 112 7.81 -24.00 -10.26
CA MET A 112 7.08 -25.21 -10.62
C MET A 112 7.80 -26.43 -10.05
N MET A 113 7.05 -27.34 -9.43
CA MET A 113 7.55 -28.64 -9.01
C MET A 113 7.34 -29.63 -10.17
N VAL A 114 8.43 -30.19 -10.68
CA VAL A 114 8.42 -31.17 -11.77
C VAL A 114 8.99 -32.49 -11.30
N ASP A 115 8.38 -33.59 -11.71
CA ASP A 115 8.94 -34.91 -11.48
C ASP A 115 10.14 -35.14 -12.39
N ARG A 116 11.26 -35.63 -11.83
CA ARG A 116 12.33 -36.25 -12.59
C ARG A 116 12.29 -37.76 -12.41
N ASP A 117 12.95 -38.46 -13.33
CA ASP A 117 13.10 -39.92 -13.31
C ASP A 117 13.51 -40.40 -11.90
N ARG A 118 12.86 -41.48 -11.43
CA ARG A 118 12.98 -42.08 -10.08
C ARG A 118 12.45 -41.25 -8.89
N SER A 119 11.26 -40.64 -9.01
CA SER A 119 10.50 -40.02 -7.90
C SER A 119 11.15 -38.80 -7.22
N ARG A 120 12.17 -38.18 -7.84
CA ARG A 120 12.79 -36.95 -7.33
C ARG A 120 12.06 -35.73 -7.88
N LYS A 121 11.33 -35.02 -7.03
CA LYS A 121 10.77 -33.70 -7.37
C LYS A 121 11.90 -32.66 -7.48
N THR A 122 11.92 -31.93 -8.59
CA THR A 122 12.82 -30.80 -8.80
C THR A 122 12.01 -29.51 -8.77
N ARG A 123 12.55 -28.49 -8.10
CA ARG A 123 11.98 -27.15 -8.06
C ARG A 123 12.59 -26.30 -9.17
N VAL A 124 11.80 -25.87 -10.14
CA VAL A 124 12.23 -25.04 -11.27
C VAL A 124 11.80 -23.61 -11.03
N PHE A 125 12.76 -22.68 -11.00
CA PHE A 125 12.50 -21.24 -10.91
C PHE A 125 11.79 -20.75 -12.17
N ILE A 126 10.72 -19.97 -11.99
CA ILE A 126 9.93 -19.40 -13.10
C ILE A 126 10.13 -17.89 -13.18
N GLN A 127 9.78 -17.16 -12.12
CA GLN A 127 9.76 -15.70 -12.13
C GLN A 127 10.04 -15.11 -10.74
N GLY A 128 10.85 -14.06 -10.71
CA GLY A 128 11.03 -13.18 -9.55
C GLY A 128 10.21 -11.90 -9.70
N VAL A 129 9.52 -11.47 -8.66
CA VAL A 129 8.73 -10.23 -8.61
C VAL A 129 9.10 -9.41 -7.37
N LYS A 130 9.35 -8.11 -7.52
CA LYS A 130 9.52 -7.16 -6.42
C LYS A 130 8.22 -6.37 -6.27
N LEU A 131 7.49 -6.60 -5.20
CA LEU A 131 6.29 -5.83 -4.83
C LEU A 131 6.71 -4.63 -3.95
N SER A 132 6.32 -3.44 -4.35
CA SER A 132 6.45 -2.21 -3.56
C SER A 132 5.06 -1.73 -3.14
N VAL A 133 4.77 -1.68 -1.84
CA VAL A 133 3.48 -1.20 -1.35
C VAL A 133 3.61 0.25 -0.87
N THR A 134 2.68 1.10 -1.27
CA THR A 134 2.63 2.51 -0.87
C THR A 134 1.36 2.87 -0.14
N ASN A 135 1.39 3.97 0.60
CA ASN A 135 0.23 4.47 1.33
C ASN A 135 -0.63 5.38 0.46
N HIS A 136 -1.91 5.50 0.81
CA HIS A 136 -2.80 6.47 0.17
C HIS A 136 -2.44 7.89 0.63
N LYS A 137 -2.45 8.86 -0.28
CA LYS A 137 -2.24 10.28 0.04
C LYS A 137 -3.28 11.15 -0.64
N SER A 138 -3.94 12.01 0.12
CA SER A 138 -4.92 12.94 -0.43
C SER A 138 -4.87 14.30 0.28
N HIS A 139 -5.42 15.31 -0.39
CA HIS A 139 -5.72 16.62 0.17
C HIS A 139 -7.22 16.86 0.02
N GLU A 140 -7.85 17.31 1.10
CA GLU A 140 -9.28 17.60 1.13
C GLU A 140 -9.54 18.99 1.66
N THR A 141 -10.56 19.64 1.10
CA THR A 141 -11.08 20.91 1.58
C THR A 141 -12.53 20.71 2.02
N ARG A 142 -12.83 21.12 3.25
CA ARG A 142 -14.18 21.09 3.82
C ARG A 142 -14.55 22.45 4.39
N ARG A 143 -15.84 22.68 4.60
CA ARG A 143 -16.33 23.88 5.29
C ARG A 143 -16.51 23.61 6.78
N VAL A 144 -16.44 24.64 7.60
CA VAL A 144 -16.87 24.56 9.01
C VAL A 144 -18.31 24.01 9.08
N GLY A 145 -18.54 23.10 10.01
CA GLY A 145 -19.80 22.37 10.18
C GLY A 145 -19.98 21.16 9.26
N GLY A 146 -19.14 20.99 8.24
CA GLY A 146 -19.15 19.79 7.38
C GLY A 146 -18.56 18.57 8.07
N ASP A 147 -18.50 17.45 7.35
CA ASP A 147 -17.95 16.19 7.84
C ASP A 147 -16.68 15.80 7.05
N LEU A 148 -15.74 15.11 7.71
CA LEU A 148 -14.61 14.44 7.08
C LEU A 148 -14.81 12.93 7.19
N VAL A 149 -14.75 12.23 6.05
CA VAL A 149 -14.78 10.76 6.03
C VAL A 149 -13.36 10.28 5.75
N LEU A 150 -12.79 9.56 6.71
CA LEU A 150 -11.51 8.88 6.58
C LEU A 150 -11.75 7.42 6.19
N ASP A 151 -11.15 7.01 5.08
CA ASP A 151 -11.14 5.61 4.66
C ASP A 151 -10.02 4.88 5.40
N LEU A 152 -10.39 3.84 6.15
CA LEU A 152 -9.46 2.96 6.84
C LEU A 152 -8.80 1.98 5.85
N ARG A 153 -9.34 1.78 4.64
CA ARG A 153 -8.77 0.98 3.54
C ARG A 153 -8.70 -0.54 3.77
N THR A 154 -8.44 -0.98 4.99
CA THR A 154 -8.27 -2.38 5.36
C THR A 154 -8.70 -2.62 6.81
N ARG A 155 -9.07 -3.87 7.11
CA ARG A 155 -9.48 -4.34 8.44
C ARG A 155 -8.34 -4.29 9.45
N LEU A 156 -7.08 -4.27 8.98
CA LEU A 156 -5.87 -4.21 9.82
C LEU A 156 -5.49 -2.78 10.23
N SER A 157 -6.32 -1.78 9.90
CA SER A 157 -6.12 -0.42 10.41
C SER A 157 -6.40 -0.34 11.89
N GLU A 158 -5.46 0.16 12.68
CA GLU A 158 -5.55 0.12 14.14
C GLU A 158 -5.85 1.50 14.74
N ARG A 159 -5.29 2.57 14.20
CA ARG A 159 -5.44 3.91 14.80
C ARG A 159 -5.51 5.02 13.77
N VAL A 160 -6.18 6.10 14.15
CA VAL A 160 -6.13 7.38 13.44
C VAL A 160 -5.43 8.39 14.32
N VAL A 161 -4.37 9.00 13.79
CA VAL A 161 -3.65 10.09 14.45
C VAL A 161 -3.85 11.40 13.70
N PHE A 162 -3.81 12.50 14.44
CA PHE A 162 -3.96 13.85 13.93
C PHE A 162 -2.81 14.75 14.36
N GLN A 163 -2.29 15.52 13.41
CA GLN A 163 -1.32 16.57 13.62
C GLN A 163 -1.93 17.90 13.16
N SER A 164 -2.10 18.82 14.11
CA SER A 164 -2.57 20.17 13.83
C SER A 164 -1.55 20.95 13.00
N ARG A 165 -2.04 21.90 12.20
CA ARG A 165 -1.19 22.87 11.49
C ARG A 165 -0.48 23.84 12.44
N GLU A 166 -1.08 24.13 13.59
CA GLU A 166 -0.63 25.18 14.51
C GLU A 166 0.37 24.65 15.56
N ASN A 167 0.25 23.37 15.96
CA ASN A 167 1.12 22.70 16.93
C ASN A 167 1.92 21.57 16.25
N SER A 168 2.83 21.98 15.35
CA SER A 168 3.39 21.16 14.26
C SER A 168 4.21 19.92 14.63
N SER A 169 4.52 19.63 15.90
CA SER A 169 5.35 18.47 16.27
C SER A 169 4.63 17.35 17.03
N ALA A 170 3.45 17.59 17.61
CA ALA A 170 2.74 16.59 18.41
C ALA A 170 1.62 15.91 17.59
N TRP A 171 1.67 14.58 17.53
CA TRP A 171 0.57 13.74 17.05
C TRP A 171 -0.36 13.42 18.20
N THR A 172 -1.66 13.43 17.94
CA THR A 172 -2.72 13.09 18.90
C THR A 172 -3.55 11.94 18.38
N ASP A 173 -3.94 11.01 19.25
CA ASP A 173 -4.85 9.94 18.90
C ASP A 173 -6.27 10.49 18.74
N VAL A 174 -6.85 10.26 17.56
CA VAL A 174 -8.24 10.58 17.24
C VAL A 174 -9.12 9.36 17.49
N TRP A 175 -8.61 8.18 17.11
CA TRP A 175 -9.37 6.95 17.13
C TRP A 175 -8.43 5.75 17.28
N MET A 176 -8.89 4.72 18.01
CA MET A 176 -8.26 3.41 18.07
C MET A 176 -9.32 2.33 17.89
N ARG A 177 -8.97 1.26 17.19
CA ARG A 177 -9.84 0.10 17.01
C ARG A 177 -10.19 -0.49 18.37
N ASN A 178 -11.46 -0.85 18.52
CA ASN A 178 -12.03 -1.40 19.76
C ASN A 178 -12.04 -0.48 20.99
N ASP A 179 -11.66 0.80 20.85
CA ASP A 179 -11.81 1.77 21.93
C ASP A 179 -13.16 2.52 21.85
N LYS A 180 -13.51 3.23 22.93
CA LYS A 180 -14.68 4.11 22.97
C LYS A 180 -14.54 5.24 21.97
N ASP A 181 -15.56 5.42 21.15
CA ASP A 181 -15.58 6.48 20.16
C ASP A 181 -15.75 7.85 20.83
N GLY A 182 -15.02 8.84 20.32
CA GLY A 182 -15.17 10.24 20.73
C GLY A 182 -16.52 10.80 20.31
N GLN A 183 -16.97 11.88 20.97
CA GLN A 183 -18.31 12.44 20.81
C GLN A 183 -18.69 12.81 19.36
N ARG A 184 -17.70 13.16 18.51
CA ARG A 184 -17.90 13.58 17.11
C ARG A 184 -17.54 12.49 16.10
N LEU A 185 -17.25 11.27 16.55
CA LEU A 185 -16.81 10.17 15.70
C LEU A 185 -17.93 9.18 15.46
N GLU A 186 -18.14 8.86 14.18
CA GLU A 186 -19.10 7.86 13.74
C GLU A 186 -18.43 6.84 12.82
N LYS A 187 -18.46 5.56 13.19
CA LYS A 187 -18.01 4.46 12.32
C LYS A 187 -19.11 4.10 11.33
N HIS A 188 -18.73 3.88 10.07
CA HIS A 188 -19.67 3.31 9.11
C HIS A 188 -19.93 1.83 9.48
N PRO A 189 -21.19 1.35 9.49
CA PRO A 189 -21.53 0.00 9.96
C PRO A 189 -21.05 -1.17 9.08
N ILE A 190 -20.47 -0.89 7.90
CA ILE A 190 -20.20 -1.91 6.87
C ILE A 190 -18.91 -1.57 6.13
N LYS A 191 -18.74 -0.29 5.77
CA LYS A 191 -17.50 0.19 5.16
C LYS A 191 -16.46 0.40 6.24
N GLU A 192 -15.20 0.13 5.91
CA GLU A 192 -14.04 0.47 6.74
C GLU A 192 -13.80 1.99 6.69
N GLN A 193 -14.72 2.77 7.26
CA GLN A 193 -14.72 4.23 7.20
C GLN A 193 -15.06 4.84 8.56
N LEU A 194 -14.37 5.93 8.89
CA LEU A 194 -14.59 6.74 10.09
C LEU A 194 -14.98 8.16 9.70
N THR A 195 -16.08 8.65 10.25
CA THR A 195 -16.57 10.01 10.00
C THR A 195 -16.31 10.90 11.20
N ILE A 196 -15.64 12.03 10.98
CA ILE A 196 -15.50 13.12 11.93
C ILE A 196 -16.57 14.15 11.61
N LYS A 197 -17.58 14.27 12.49
CA LYS A 197 -18.74 15.15 12.33
C LYS A 197 -18.44 16.59 12.69
N ASN A 198 -19.17 17.53 12.07
CA ASN A 198 -19.26 18.93 12.50
C ASN A 198 -17.89 19.62 12.67
N LEU A 199 -17.10 19.65 11.59
CA LEU A 199 -15.73 20.16 11.53
C LEU A 199 -15.60 21.60 12.01
N LYS A 200 -14.50 21.87 12.72
CA LYS A 200 -14.07 23.20 13.19
C LYS A 200 -12.83 23.62 12.43
N SER A 201 -12.52 24.92 12.42
CA SER A 201 -11.27 25.42 11.82
C SER A 201 -10.01 24.76 12.44
N SER A 202 -10.06 24.45 13.74
CA SER A 202 -9.00 23.75 14.48
C SER A 202 -8.76 22.30 14.04
N ASP A 203 -9.72 21.71 13.32
CA ASP A 203 -9.59 20.34 12.79
C ASP A 203 -8.73 20.32 11.49
N ALA A 204 -8.34 21.49 10.96
CA ALA A 204 -7.41 21.56 9.84
C ALA A 204 -6.01 21.05 10.23
N GLY A 205 -5.45 20.17 9.40
CA GLY A 205 -4.18 19.51 9.70
C GLY A 205 -3.98 18.25 8.87
N THR A 206 -3.18 17.32 9.39
CA THR A 206 -2.92 16.03 8.74
C THR A 206 -3.48 14.90 9.59
N TYR A 207 -4.29 14.05 8.98
CA TYR A 207 -4.79 12.81 9.55
C TYR A 207 -4.04 11.64 8.93
N GLN A 208 -3.63 10.67 9.74
CA GLN A 208 -3.08 9.41 9.24
C GLN A 208 -3.82 8.23 9.84
N VAL A 209 -4.22 7.29 8.98
CA VAL A 209 -4.64 5.96 9.41
C VAL A 209 -3.38 5.11 9.47
N LEU A 210 -3.12 4.46 10.61
CA LEU A 210 -1.95 3.64 10.84
C LEU A 210 -2.32 2.17 11.06
N ASP A 211 -1.42 1.27 10.68
CA ASP A 211 -1.46 -0.15 11.04
C ASP A 211 -0.99 -0.39 12.49
N GLU A 212 -0.99 -1.66 12.92
CA GLU A 212 -0.52 -2.09 14.24
C GLU A 212 0.95 -1.74 14.53
N HIS A 213 1.77 -1.60 13.48
CA HIS A 213 3.19 -1.24 13.55
C HIS A 213 3.42 0.27 13.52
N GLY A 214 2.35 1.08 13.44
CA GLY A 214 2.43 2.55 13.39
C GLY A 214 2.83 3.11 12.02
N ARG A 215 2.80 2.31 10.95
CA ARG A 215 3.06 2.78 9.58
C ARG A 215 1.78 3.33 8.97
N ALA A 216 1.92 4.38 8.17
CA ALA A 216 0.76 5.02 7.54
C ALA A 216 0.17 4.14 6.43
N ILE A 217 -1.10 3.78 6.57
CA ILE A 217 -1.96 3.18 5.54
C ILE A 217 -2.50 4.28 4.62
N SER A 218 -2.93 5.40 5.21
CA SER A 218 -3.39 6.57 4.48
C SER A 218 -2.97 7.86 5.16
N SER A 219 -2.89 8.95 4.40
CA SER A 219 -2.60 10.29 4.91
C SER A 219 -3.46 11.32 4.20
N VAL A 220 -4.31 12.00 4.95
CA VAL A 220 -5.24 13.03 4.46
C VAL A 220 -4.82 14.38 5.04
N ARG A 221 -4.47 15.32 4.18
CA ARG A 221 -4.28 16.72 4.58
C ARG A 221 -5.60 17.46 4.45
N LEU A 222 -6.20 17.85 5.57
CA LEU A 222 -7.46 18.59 5.61
C LEU A 222 -7.22 20.10 5.69
N SER A 223 -7.93 20.85 4.84
CA SER A 223 -8.13 22.29 4.97
C SER A 223 -9.59 22.56 5.33
N VAL A 224 -9.83 23.37 6.36
CA VAL A 224 -11.18 23.75 6.78
C VAL A 224 -11.40 25.23 6.51
N GLU A 225 -12.27 25.52 5.56
CA GLU A 225 -12.61 26.89 5.17
C GLU A 225 -13.73 27.42 6.07
N GLY A 226 -13.48 28.59 6.66
CA GLY A 226 -14.52 29.39 7.29
C GLY A 226 -15.46 29.94 6.23
N GLN A 227 -16.72 30.11 6.59
CA GLN A 227 -17.63 30.90 5.77
C GLN A 227 -17.08 32.33 5.76
N CYS A 228 -16.60 32.83 4.62
CA CYS A 228 -16.32 34.25 4.53
C CYS A 228 -17.62 34.98 4.87
N CYS A 229 -17.61 35.85 5.88
CA CYS A 229 -18.63 36.87 6.07
C CYS A 229 -18.52 37.92 4.95
N CYS A 230 -18.59 37.48 3.70
CA CYS A 230 -18.61 38.31 2.51
C CYS A 230 -20.07 38.66 2.14
N CYS A 231 -20.93 38.92 3.14
CA CYS A 231 -22.27 39.47 2.95
C CYS A 231 -22.49 40.75 3.78
N CYS A 232 -21.44 41.41 4.28
CA CYS A 232 -21.55 42.76 4.83
C CYS A 232 -21.31 43.81 3.74
N VAL A 233 -22.04 43.74 2.62
CA VAL A 233 -22.08 44.82 1.62
C VAL A 233 -23.15 45.81 2.04
N SER A 234 -22.92 46.52 3.16
CA SER A 234 -23.64 47.77 3.49
C SER A 234 -23.01 48.47 4.70
N CYS A 235 -21.73 48.83 4.61
CA CYS A 235 -21.24 50.02 5.31
C CYS A 235 -20.81 51.02 4.24
N GLY A 236 -21.79 51.80 3.75
CA GLY A 236 -21.52 52.96 2.91
C GLY A 236 -20.74 54.03 3.68
N PRO A 237 -19.97 54.89 2.99
CA PRO A 237 -19.14 55.89 3.64
C PRO A 237 -20.00 56.93 4.39
N ARG A 238 -19.54 57.31 5.59
CA ARG A 238 -20.07 58.44 6.35
C ARG A 238 -19.96 59.70 5.49
N VAL A 239 -21.08 60.38 5.27
CA VAL A 239 -21.09 61.78 4.85
C VAL A 239 -20.66 62.59 6.07
N SER A 240 -19.42 63.09 6.05
CA SER A 240 -18.96 64.13 6.97
C SER A 240 -19.37 65.48 6.40
N ASP A 241 -20.31 66.12 7.09
CA ASP A 241 -20.72 67.49 6.87
C ASP A 241 -19.66 68.48 7.41
N ALA A 242 -19.65 69.68 6.85
CA ALA A 242 -18.93 70.90 7.26
C ALA A 242 -17.44 71.08 6.88
N ALA A 243 -17.21 71.91 5.85
CA ALA A 243 -16.30 73.07 5.96
C ALA A 243 -16.68 74.13 4.91
N LEU A 244 -17.49 75.10 5.35
CA LEU A 244 -17.75 76.34 4.64
C LEU A 244 -16.72 77.38 5.12
N VAL A 245 -15.73 77.71 4.30
CA VAL A 245 -14.92 78.94 4.47
C VAL A 245 -14.65 79.52 3.09
N PHE A 246 -15.48 80.48 2.68
CA PHE A 246 -15.15 81.41 1.61
C PHE A 246 -14.41 82.61 2.22
N PHE A 247 -13.14 82.81 1.85
CA PHE A 247 -12.49 84.11 1.96
C PHE A 247 -12.71 84.89 0.66
N ARG A 248 -13.26 86.10 0.81
CA ARG A 248 -13.44 87.14 -0.19
C ARG A 248 -12.07 87.61 -0.71
N ILE A 249 -11.95 87.79 -2.02
CA ILE A 249 -10.96 88.69 -2.64
C ILE A 249 -11.75 89.75 -3.40
N GLN A 250 -11.28 91.00 -3.26
CA GLN A 250 -11.85 92.31 -3.64
C GLN A 250 -12.80 92.95 -2.63
#